data_AF-A0A0A2MNI9-F1
#
_entry.id   AF-A0A0A2MNI9-F1
#
_cell.length_a   1.000
_cell.length_b   1.000
_cell.length_c   1.000
_cell.angle_alpha   90.00
_cell.angle_beta   90.00
_cell.angle_gamma   90.00
#
_symmetry.space_group_name_H-M   'P 1'
#
loop_
_entity.id
_entity.type
_entity.pdbx_description
1 polymer ?
#
loop_
_entity_poly.entity_id
_entity_poly.type
_entity_poly.pdbx_seq_one_letter_code
_entity_poly.pdbx_strand_id
1 'polypeptide(L)'
;MPYILKHFRFFTYGCLIILASCTSKEDLSGLYVGCFENNIDSLKIDSKGRYERIIYDNDKRMIFSNKSTYQIEHGHITFDEFLLNENDLSSSLKYDSEDLLIASLPYTRTFSGITIISNDDLGYFYFKK
;
A
#
# COMPACT_ATOMS: atom_id res chain seq x y z
N MET A 1 -33.40 -50.73 -11.64
CA MET A 1 -32.07 -50.11 -11.47
C MET A 1 -32.17 -48.57 -11.43
N PRO A 2 -32.54 -47.91 -10.31
CA PRO A 2 -32.56 -46.43 -10.23
C PRO A 2 -31.54 -45.81 -9.24
N TYR A 3 -30.75 -46.60 -8.52
CA TYR A 3 -29.92 -46.09 -7.40
C TYR A 3 -28.60 -45.45 -7.83
N ILE A 4 -28.12 -45.70 -9.05
CA ILE A 4 -26.78 -45.27 -9.50
C ILE A 4 -26.78 -43.79 -9.95
N LEU A 5 -27.93 -43.23 -10.39
CA LEU A 5 -27.99 -41.84 -10.87
C LEU A 5 -28.00 -40.77 -9.77
N LYS A 6 -28.35 -41.10 -8.52
CA LYS A 6 -28.42 -40.11 -7.42
C LYS A 6 -27.05 -39.72 -6.87
N HIS A 7 -26.07 -40.62 -6.91
CA HIS A 7 -24.73 -40.34 -6.38
C HIS A 7 -23.87 -39.49 -7.32
N PHE A 8 -24.12 -39.55 -8.64
CA PHE A 8 -23.38 -38.76 -9.62
C PHE A 8 -23.70 -37.24 -9.53
N ARG A 9 -24.91 -36.89 -9.08
CA ARG A 9 -25.31 -35.49 -8.89
C ARG A 9 -24.70 -34.84 -7.65
N PHE A 10 -24.34 -35.60 -6.62
CA PHE A 10 -23.73 -35.05 -5.41
C PHE A 10 -22.25 -34.70 -5.61
N PHE A 11 -21.56 -35.41 -6.51
CA PHE A 11 -20.13 -35.21 -6.74
C PHE A 11 -19.82 -33.91 -7.50
N THR A 12 -20.73 -33.46 -8.36
CA THR A 12 -20.59 -32.22 -9.14
C THR A 12 -20.77 -30.95 -8.32
N TYR A 13 -21.59 -30.95 -7.26
CA TYR A 13 -21.72 -29.78 -6.37
C TYR A 13 -20.54 -29.62 -5.40
N GLY A 14 -19.83 -30.70 -5.06
CA GLY A 14 -18.67 -30.65 -4.18
C GLY A 14 -17.43 -29.98 -4.82
N CYS A 15 -17.24 -30.13 -6.13
CA CYS A 15 -16.09 -29.54 -6.83
C CYS A 15 -16.22 -28.03 -7.06
N LEU A 16 -17.44 -27.48 -7.13
CA LEU A 16 -17.66 -26.05 -7.41
C LEU A 16 -17.32 -25.14 -6.22
N ILE A 17 -17.30 -25.65 -4.99
CA ILE A 17 -17.03 -24.85 -3.78
C ILE A 17 -15.52 -24.62 -3.57
N ILE A 18 -14.66 -25.46 -4.14
CA ILE A 18 -13.21 -25.40 -3.91
C ILE A 18 -12.55 -24.26 -4.72
N LEU A 19 -13.21 -23.73 -5.75
CA LEU A 19 -12.67 -22.64 -6.58
C LEU A 19 -12.92 -21.23 -6.00
N ALA A 20 -13.75 -21.08 -4.96
CA ALA A 20 -14.14 -19.78 -4.43
C ALA A 20 -13.17 -19.20 -3.37
N SER A 21 -12.20 -19.97 -2.86
CA SER A 21 -11.31 -19.53 -1.77
C SER A 21 -9.91 -19.06 -2.21
N CYS A 22 -9.69 -18.84 -3.51
CA CYS A 22 -8.43 -18.25 -3.97
C CYS A 22 -8.50 -16.72 -3.93
N THR A 23 -8.62 -16.13 -2.73
CA THR A 23 -8.37 -14.70 -2.55
C THR A 23 -6.85 -14.52 -2.50
N SER A 24 -6.26 -14.05 -3.59
CA SER A 24 -4.85 -13.69 -3.60
C SER A 24 -4.63 -12.58 -2.55
N LYS A 25 -3.91 -12.89 -1.47
CA LYS A 25 -3.48 -11.86 -0.51
C LYS A 25 -2.73 -10.78 -1.29
N GLU A 26 -3.20 -9.54 -1.20
CA GLU A 26 -2.65 -8.44 -1.97
C GLU A 26 -1.23 -8.13 -1.48
N ASP A 27 -0.24 -8.40 -2.33
CA ASP A 27 1.17 -8.18 -1.98
C ASP A 27 1.60 -6.76 -2.36
N LEU A 28 1.34 -5.84 -1.43
CA LEU A 28 1.82 -4.45 -1.46
C LEU A 28 3.27 -4.32 -0.99
N SER A 29 3.96 -5.40 -0.61
CA SER A 29 5.34 -5.27 -0.16
C SER A 29 6.25 -4.77 -1.29
N GLY A 30 7.18 -3.88 -0.98
CA GLY A 30 8.03 -3.24 -1.99
C GLY A 30 8.62 -1.93 -1.52
N LEU A 31 9.49 -1.37 -2.38
CA LEU A 31 9.96 0.00 -2.25
C LEU A 31 9.17 0.86 -3.22
N TYR A 32 8.61 1.94 -2.70
CA TYR A 32 7.88 2.93 -3.44
C TYR A 32 8.62 4.25 -3.38
N VAL A 33 8.65 4.98 -4.50
CA VAL A 33 9.31 6.29 -4.57
C VAL A 33 8.34 7.31 -5.15
N GLY A 34 8.14 8.38 -4.41
CA GLY A 34 7.48 9.61 -4.86
C GLY A 34 8.55 10.66 -5.16
N CYS A 35 8.44 11.32 -6.31
CA CYS A 35 9.29 12.46 -6.66
C CYS A 35 8.41 13.71 -6.67
N PHE A 36 8.67 14.62 -5.74
CA PHE A 36 7.96 15.87 -5.59
C PHE A 36 8.86 17.03 -6.03
N GLU A 37 8.32 18.24 -6.13
CA GLU A 37 9.06 19.40 -6.63
C GLU A 37 10.34 19.68 -5.82
N ASN A 38 10.28 19.49 -4.50
CA ASN A 38 11.34 19.89 -3.58
C ASN A 38 11.97 18.74 -2.79
N ASN A 39 11.44 17.52 -2.93
CA ASN A 39 11.89 16.39 -2.13
C ASN A 39 11.72 15.05 -2.89
N ILE A 40 12.42 14.05 -2.37
CA ILE A 40 12.30 12.65 -2.79
C ILE A 40 11.77 11.88 -1.60
N ASP A 41 10.62 11.24 -1.75
CA ASP A 41 10.02 10.40 -0.72
C ASP A 41 10.22 8.93 -1.06
N SER A 42 10.75 8.17 -0.11
CA SER A 42 10.84 6.71 -0.19
C SER A 42 9.95 6.08 0.86
N LEU A 43 9.06 5.20 0.41
CA LEU A 43 8.15 4.45 1.25
C LEU A 43 8.40 2.95 1.03
N LYS A 44 8.94 2.28 2.03
CA LYS A 44 9.18 0.84 2.00
C LYS A 44 8.12 0.12 2.82
N ILE A 45 7.39 -0.79 2.18
CA ILE A 45 6.32 -1.57 2.79
C ILE A 45 6.77 -3.03 2.87
N ASP A 46 6.59 -3.68 4.02
CA ASP A 46 6.87 -5.10 4.18
C ASP A 46 5.60 -5.96 4.26
N SER A 47 5.73 -7.26 4.01
CA SER A 47 4.60 -8.19 4.05
C SER A 47 4.04 -8.48 5.45
N LYS A 48 4.62 -7.85 6.49
CA LYS A 48 4.24 -8.02 7.91
C LYS A 48 3.40 -6.85 8.44
N GLY A 49 2.93 -5.95 7.57
CA GLY A 49 2.08 -4.82 7.99
C GLY A 49 2.87 -3.65 8.56
N ARG A 50 4.15 -3.52 8.21
CA ARG A 50 5.01 -2.40 8.63
C ARG A 50 5.50 -1.60 7.44
N TYR A 51 5.78 -0.33 7.67
CA TYR A 51 6.44 0.52 6.69
C TYR A 51 7.60 1.31 7.30
N GLU A 52 8.51 1.73 6.43
CA GLU A 52 9.58 2.68 6.70
C GLU A 52 9.48 3.77 5.64
N ARG A 53 9.35 5.02 6.07
CA ARG A 53 9.28 6.17 5.19
C ARG A 53 10.45 7.09 5.45
N ILE A 54 11.13 7.54 4.40
CA ILE A 54 12.26 8.45 4.48
C ILE A 54 12.11 9.51 3.39
N ILE A 55 12.19 10.77 3.79
CA ILE A 55 12.10 11.93 2.89
C ILE A 55 13.47 12.60 2.83
N TYR A 56 13.92 12.86 1.62
CA TYR A 56 15.17 13.52 1.30
C TYR A 56 14.91 14.87 0.62
N ASP A 57 15.76 15.86 0.87
CA ASP A 57 15.80 17.06 0.04
C ASP A 57 16.41 16.76 -1.34
N ASN A 58 16.38 17.76 -2.23
CA ASN A 58 17.00 17.68 -3.56
C ASN A 58 18.53 17.46 -3.51
N ASP A 59 19.18 17.80 -2.40
CA ASP A 59 20.61 17.55 -2.13
C ASP A 59 20.87 16.15 -1.52
N LYS A 60 19.83 15.30 -1.43
CA LYS A 60 19.84 13.94 -0.86
C LYS A 60 20.13 13.89 0.64
N ARG A 61 19.93 14.99 1.36
CA ARG A 61 20.00 15.00 2.83
C ARG A 61 18.67 14.52 3.38
N MET A 62 18.72 13.66 4.38
CA MET A 62 17.53 13.16 5.05
C MET A 62 16.88 14.28 5.85
N ILE A 63 15.61 14.57 5.57
CA ILE A 63 14.78 15.55 6.29
C ILE A 63 13.95 14.84 7.36
N PHE A 64 13.43 13.66 7.02
CA PHE A 64 12.47 12.94 7.84
C PHE A 64 12.65 11.43 7.69
N SER A 65 12.39 10.70 8.77
CA SER A 65 12.33 9.24 8.77
C SER A 65 11.32 8.76 9.79
N ASN A 66 10.40 7.88 9.39
CA ASN A 66 9.47 7.22 10.31
C ASN A 66 9.35 5.72 10.02
N LYS A 67 9.01 4.94 11.05
CA LYS A 67 8.66 3.53 10.96
C LYS A 67 7.40 3.29 11.75
N SER A 68 6.37 2.78 11.08
CA SER A 68 5.12 2.48 11.76
C SER A 68 4.39 1.32 11.07
N THR A 69 3.11 1.14 11.40
CA THR A 69 2.27 0.07 10.86
C THR A 69 1.33 0.58 9.78
N TYR A 70 0.84 -0.35 8.97
CA TYR A 70 -0.20 -0.07 8.00
C TYR A 70 -1.20 -1.22 7.94
N GLN A 71 -2.40 -0.90 7.47
CA GLN A 71 -3.47 -1.86 7.22
C GLN A 71 -4.05 -1.65 5.82
N ILE A 72 -4.58 -2.72 5.24
CA ILE A 72 -5.19 -2.68 3.90
C ILE A 72 -6.66 -3.04 4.07
N GLU A 73 -7.53 -2.12 3.69
CA GLU A 73 -8.97 -2.32 3.72
C GLU A 73 -9.60 -1.64 2.51
N HIS A 74 -10.51 -2.33 1.83
CA HIS A 74 -11.35 -1.76 0.76
C HIS A 74 -10.59 -1.01 -0.35
N GLY A 75 -9.43 -1.51 -0.79
CA GLY A 75 -8.62 -0.87 -1.86
C GLY A 75 -7.82 0.35 -1.40
N HIS A 76 -7.76 0.57 -0.10
CA HIS A 76 -7.00 1.65 0.53
C HIS A 76 -5.92 1.07 1.43
N ILE A 77 -4.83 1.82 1.58
CA ILE A 77 -3.77 1.58 2.55
C ILE A 77 -3.89 2.66 3.62
N THR A 78 -4.12 2.25 4.86
CA THR A 78 -4.14 3.15 6.01
C THR A 78 -2.82 3.03 6.74
N PHE A 79 -2.06 4.13 6.76
CA PHE A 79 -0.78 4.25 7.46
C PHE A 79 -1.01 4.92 8.81
N ASP A 80 -0.45 4.31 9.85
CA ASP A 80 -0.35 4.94 11.16
C ASP A 80 0.85 5.89 11.18
N GLU A 81 0.75 7.02 11.87
CA GLU A 81 1.86 7.97 12.07
C GLU A 81 2.52 8.49 10.76
N PHE A 82 1.71 8.88 9.78
CA PHE A 82 2.13 9.34 8.46
C PHE A 82 2.11 10.87 8.35
N LEU A 83 3.15 11.45 7.76
CA LEU A 83 3.29 12.90 7.56
C LEU A 83 2.68 13.33 6.21
N LEU A 84 1.56 14.06 6.19
CA LEU A 84 0.86 14.39 4.93
C LEU A 84 1.38 15.63 4.20
N ASN A 85 1.84 16.66 4.92
CA ASN A 85 2.21 17.93 4.29
C ASN A 85 3.69 17.93 3.90
N GLU A 86 3.97 17.48 2.67
CA GLU A 86 5.33 17.30 2.16
C GLU A 86 5.91 18.56 1.48
N ASN A 87 5.08 19.52 1.10
CA ASN A 87 5.49 20.67 0.29
C ASN A 87 6.26 21.73 1.09
N ASP A 88 6.01 21.83 2.40
CA ASP A 88 6.68 22.77 3.30
C ASP A 88 7.82 22.12 4.10
N LEU A 89 8.31 20.96 3.64
CA LEU A 89 9.37 20.26 4.36
C LEU A 89 10.72 20.98 4.24
N SER A 90 11.40 21.17 5.36
CA SER A 90 12.72 21.79 5.44
C SER A 90 13.67 20.93 6.26
N SER A 91 14.90 20.75 5.78
CA SER A 91 15.96 20.06 6.52
C SER A 91 16.32 20.72 7.86
N SER A 92 15.89 21.97 8.09
CA SER A 92 16.14 22.68 9.35
C SER A 92 15.06 22.47 10.41
N LEU A 93 13.89 21.92 10.04
CA LEU A 93 12.79 21.69 10.94
C LEU A 93 12.90 20.30 11.57
N LYS A 94 12.53 20.21 12.85
CA LYS A 94 12.29 18.94 13.52
C LYS A 94 10.80 18.65 13.44
N TYR A 95 10.46 17.48 12.92
CA TYR A 95 9.11 16.96 12.92
C TYR A 95 8.93 16.08 14.15
N ASP A 96 7.83 16.26 14.88
CA ASP A 96 7.52 15.47 16.06
C ASP A 96 6.24 14.63 15.88
N SER A 97 5.81 13.96 16.95
CA SER A 97 4.65 13.08 16.90
C SER A 97 3.34 13.82 16.62
N GLU A 98 3.25 15.12 16.89
CA GLU A 98 2.04 15.91 16.64
C GLU A 98 1.84 16.18 15.14
N ASP A 99 2.92 16.13 14.36
CA ASP A 99 2.88 16.23 12.89
C ASP A 99 2.46 14.91 12.20
N LEU A 100 2.37 13.81 12.95
CA LEU A 100 2.08 12.47 12.43
C LEU A 100 0.60 12.12 12.57
N LEU A 101 -0.03 11.74 11.46
CA LEU A 101 -1.46 11.49 11.38
C LEU A 101 -1.76 10.12 10.80
N ILE A 102 -3.00 9.66 10.95
CA ILE A 102 -3.47 8.51 10.18
C ILE A 102 -3.74 8.98 8.75
N ALA A 103 -3.09 8.36 7.77
CA ALA A 103 -3.28 8.66 6.36
C ALA A 103 -3.86 7.47 5.61
N SER A 104 -4.93 7.68 4.84
CA SER A 104 -5.51 6.65 3.98
C SER A 104 -5.27 7.00 2.52
N LEU A 105 -4.51 6.16 1.82
CA LEU A 105 -4.13 6.36 0.43
C LEU A 105 -4.78 5.27 -0.45
N PRO A 106 -5.48 5.64 -1.53
CA PRO A 106 -5.92 4.66 -2.50
C PRO A 106 -4.71 4.08 -3.25
N TYR A 107 -4.83 2.84 -3.69
CA TYR A 107 -3.85 2.24 -4.57
C TYR A 107 -4.54 1.58 -5.77
N THR A 108 -3.84 1.50 -6.89
CA THR A 108 -4.33 0.83 -8.10
C THR A 108 -3.39 -0.27 -8.53
N ARG A 109 -3.96 -1.31 -9.14
CA ARG A 109 -3.21 -2.42 -9.71
C ARG A 109 -3.23 -2.33 -11.22
N THR A 110 -2.04 -2.37 -11.81
CA THR A 110 -1.82 -2.43 -13.24
C THR A 110 -1.00 -3.67 -13.58
N PHE A 111 -0.90 -4.00 -14.87
CA PHE A 111 0.00 -5.08 -15.33
C PHE A 111 1.47 -4.81 -14.98
N SER A 112 1.85 -3.53 -14.82
CA SER A 112 3.19 -3.09 -14.43
C SER A 112 3.46 -3.12 -12.94
N GLY A 113 2.45 -3.37 -12.09
CA GLY A 113 2.61 -3.42 -10.64
C GLY A 113 1.54 -2.63 -9.89
N ILE A 114 1.87 -2.25 -8.66
CA ILE A 114 0.98 -1.46 -7.79
C ILE A 114 1.49 -0.02 -7.75
N THR A 115 0.57 0.93 -7.86
CA THR A 115 0.80 2.36 -7.71
C THR A 115 -0.03 2.86 -6.53
N ILE A 116 0.62 3.54 -5.59
CA ILE A 116 -0.07 4.21 -4.48
C ILE A 116 -0.28 5.66 -4.88
N ILE A 117 -1.48 6.19 -4.66
CA ILE A 117 -1.86 7.53 -5.08
C ILE A 117 -1.95 8.41 -3.84
N SER A 118 -1.13 9.47 -3.77
CA SER A 118 -1.08 10.36 -2.60
C SER A 118 -1.86 11.64 -2.77
N ASN A 119 -2.05 12.12 -4.01
CA ASN A 119 -2.88 13.27 -4.34
C ASN A 119 -3.33 13.20 -5.82
N ASP A 120 -4.60 12.84 -6.05
CA ASP A 120 -5.18 12.68 -7.40
C ASP A 120 -5.16 14.00 -8.21
N ASP A 121 -5.34 15.14 -7.54
CA ASP A 121 -5.46 16.46 -8.20
C ASP A 121 -4.11 17.02 -8.66
N LEU A 122 -3.03 16.65 -7.97
CA LEU A 122 -1.67 17.13 -8.26
C LEU A 122 -0.81 16.12 -9.02
N GLY A 123 -1.34 14.92 -9.28
CA GLY A 123 -0.62 13.87 -10.01
C GLY A 123 0.59 13.34 -9.26
N TYR A 124 0.54 13.33 -7.93
CA TYR A 124 1.60 12.76 -7.09
C TYR A 124 1.37 11.27 -6.86
N PHE A 125 2.33 10.47 -7.31
CA PHE A 125 2.25 9.01 -7.28
C PHE A 125 3.52 8.41 -6.71
N TYR A 126 3.31 7.29 -6.01
CA TYR A 126 4.36 6.41 -5.53
C TYR A 126 4.47 5.21 -6.47
N PHE A 127 5.63 5.05 -7.10
CA PHE A 127 5.89 3.94 -8.02
C PHE A 127 6.67 2.83 -7.33
N LYS A 128 6.18 1.60 -7.43
CA LYS A 128 6.93 0.41 -6.99
C LYS A 128 8.20 0.25 -7.84
N LYS A 129 9.36 0.27 -7.19
CA LYS A 129 10.70 0.08 -7.79
C LYS A 129 11.05 -1.39 -7.93
#